data_AF-A0AAI8VPQ5-F1
#
_entry.id   AF-A0AAI8VPQ5-F1
#
_cell.length_a   1.000
_cell.length_b   1.000
_cell.length_c   1.000
_cell.angle_alpha   90.00
_cell.angle_beta   90.00
_cell.angle_gamma   90.00
#
_symmetry.space_group_name_H-M   'P 1'
#
loop_
_entity.id
_entity.type
_entity.pdbx_description
1 polymer ?
#
loop_
_entity_poly.entity_id
_entity_poly.type
_entity_poly.pdbx_seq_one_letter_code
_entity_poly.pdbx_strand_id
1 'polypeptide(L)'
;MPQDMPPVGGYGPVQYKDFTTRVLFGRRPLHYPKPTTSIPIRRECPQSREQLGDRKDESWAKRDYDTGLWSEANGHFQQRNLPASGFRPATLLVGMGAVMVYGFYKLGQGIKEQNELAREKMWSRIHLIPLLQAEEDRDLVRRHLADQAREKELMGENFKVYNSDRYVRPTYAVTPTNTTK
;
A
#
# COMPACT_ATOMS: atom_id res chain seq x y z
N MET A 1 -0.93 18.07 11.53
CA MET A 1 -0.34 17.02 12.39
C MET A 1 0.26 17.75 13.58
N PRO A 2 -0.01 17.37 14.84
CA PRO A 2 0.63 18.00 15.98
C PRO A 2 2.15 17.80 15.83
N GLN A 3 2.90 18.91 15.78
CA GLN A 3 4.36 18.87 15.76
C GLN A 3 4.78 18.44 17.17
N ASP A 4 5.03 17.15 17.38
CA ASP A 4 5.48 16.60 18.66
C ASP A 4 6.89 17.13 18.97
N MET A 5 6.95 18.33 19.56
CA MET A 5 8.17 18.81 20.20
C MET A 5 8.51 17.85 21.34
N PRO A 6 9.79 17.47 21.49
CA PRO A 6 10.22 16.72 22.66
C PRO A 6 9.91 17.54 23.93
N PRO A 7 9.46 16.90 25.02
CA PRO A 7 9.22 17.58 26.28
C PRO A 7 10.51 18.20 26.82
N VAL A 8 10.41 19.40 27.39
CA VAL A 8 11.52 20.09 28.08
C VAL A 8 11.96 19.21 29.25
N GLY A 9 13.12 18.56 29.14
CA GLY A 9 13.62 17.57 30.12
C GLY A 9 13.92 16.18 29.56
N GLY A 10 13.77 15.96 28.25
CA GLY A 10 14.02 14.66 27.62
C GLY A 10 12.81 13.72 27.73
N TYR A 11 12.80 12.64 26.95
CA TYR A 11 11.70 11.68 27.02
C TYR A 11 11.87 10.81 28.27
N GLY A 12 10.92 10.90 29.20
CA GLY A 12 10.79 9.91 30.25
C GLY A 12 10.65 8.50 29.65
N PRO A 13 10.93 7.42 30.42
CA PRO A 13 10.78 6.06 29.94
C PRO A 13 9.38 5.88 29.33
N VAL A 14 9.32 5.35 28.10
CA VAL A 14 8.08 5.15 27.37
C VAL A 14 7.15 4.27 28.23
N GLN A 15 6.17 4.90 28.87
CA GLN A 15 5.11 4.20 29.58
C GLN A 15 4.27 3.47 28.53
N TYR A 16 4.50 2.17 28.39
CA TYR A 16 3.53 1.32 27.73
C TYR A 16 2.25 1.43 28.54
N LYS A 17 1.22 2.03 27.96
CA LYS A 17 -0.12 1.94 28.54
C LYS A 17 -0.51 0.47 28.47
N ASP A 18 -0.57 -0.17 29.63
CA ASP A 18 -1.22 -1.46 29.77
C ASP A 18 -2.64 -1.30 29.23
N PHE A 19 -2.89 -1.86 28.05
CA PHE A 19 -4.24 -1.96 27.48
C PHE A 19 -5.00 -3.06 28.21
N THR A 20 -5.12 -2.95 29.53
CA THR A 20 -6.05 -3.73 30.33
C THR A 20 -7.17 -2.80 30.75
N THR A 21 -8.40 -3.20 30.41
CA THR A 21 -9.69 -2.56 30.72
C THR A 21 -10.08 -1.26 29.98
N ARG A 22 -10.74 -1.43 28.82
CA ARG A 22 -12.07 -0.90 28.48
C ARG A 22 -12.32 -1.05 26.98
N VAL A 23 -12.80 -2.22 26.58
CA VAL A 23 -13.64 -2.31 25.38
C VAL A 23 -15.03 -2.69 25.87
N LEU A 24 -15.69 -1.70 26.48
CA LEU A 24 -17.13 -1.73 26.67
C LEU A 24 -17.76 -1.64 25.27
N PHE A 25 -18.43 -2.72 24.89
CA PHE A 25 -19.59 -2.76 24.00
C PHE A 25 -19.74 -1.59 23.05
N GLY A 26 -19.16 -1.76 21.86
CA GLY A 26 -19.33 -0.88 20.72
C GLY A 26 -19.12 -1.62 19.41
N ARG A 27 -19.66 -2.86 19.29
CA ARG A 27 -19.80 -3.49 17.97
C ARG A 27 -20.80 -2.65 17.17
N ARG A 28 -20.31 -1.66 16.40
CA ARG A 28 -21.03 -1.28 15.18
C ARG A 28 -20.81 -2.44 14.21
N PRO A 29 -21.86 -3.21 13.84
CA PRO A 29 -21.70 -4.19 12.79
C PRO A 29 -21.44 -3.41 11.50
N LEU A 30 -20.22 -3.48 10.96
CA LEU A 30 -20.01 -3.10 9.58
C LEU A 30 -20.82 -4.12 8.76
N HIS A 31 -21.98 -3.66 8.29
CA HIS A 31 -22.88 -4.45 7.47
C HIS A 31 -22.25 -4.56 6.09
N TYR A 32 -21.38 -5.56 5.92
CA TYR A 32 -21.00 -5.99 4.58
C TYR A 32 -22.24 -6.64 3.96
N PRO A 33 -22.71 -6.21 2.78
CA PRO A 33 -23.68 -7.01 2.07
C PRO A 33 -23.02 -8.37 1.84
N LYS A 34 -23.62 -9.43 2.38
CA LYS A 34 -23.23 -10.79 2.03
C LYS A 34 -23.28 -10.86 0.50
N PRO A 35 -22.25 -11.36 -0.20
CA PRO A 35 -22.48 -11.77 -1.57
C PRO A 35 -23.59 -12.81 -1.48
N THR A 36 -24.74 -12.51 -2.08
CA THR A 36 -25.80 -13.45 -2.35
C THR A 36 -25.23 -14.49 -3.31
N THR A 37 -24.47 -15.46 -2.79
CA THR A 37 -24.14 -16.69 -3.48
C THR A 37 -25.38 -17.57 -3.48
N SER A 38 -26.35 -17.17 -4.28
CA SER A 38 -27.26 -18.09 -4.95
C SER A 38 -27.10 -17.82 -6.44
N ILE A 39 -25.94 -18.20 -6.97
CA ILE A 39 -25.92 -18.65 -8.37
C ILE A 39 -26.45 -20.07 -8.28
N PRO A 40 -27.70 -20.35 -8.68
CA PRO A 40 -28.10 -21.72 -8.86
C PRO A 40 -27.32 -22.23 -10.08
N ILE A 41 -26.24 -22.99 -9.87
CA ILE A 41 -25.87 -24.00 -10.87
C ILE A 41 -26.90 -25.14 -10.70
N ARG A 42 -28.13 -24.83 -11.10
CA ARG A 42 -29.17 -25.80 -11.34
C ARG A 42 -28.82 -26.43 -12.67
N ARG A 43 -28.14 -27.58 -12.63
CA ARG A 43 -28.12 -28.50 -13.77
C ARG A 43 -29.49 -29.15 -13.89
N GLU A 44 -30.48 -28.37 -14.30
CA GLU A 44 -31.66 -28.92 -14.94
C GLU A 44 -31.73 -28.26 -16.31
N CYS A 45 -31.38 -29.02 -17.34
CA CYS A 45 -31.62 -28.62 -18.72
C CYS A 45 -33.13 -28.40 -18.90
N PRO A 46 -33.57 -27.21 -19.34
CA PRO A 46 -34.96 -27.04 -19.72
C PRO A 46 -35.19 -27.71 -21.08
N GLN A 47 -36.14 -28.66 -21.09
CA GLN A 47 -36.79 -29.14 -22.30
C GLN A 47 -37.47 -27.95 -23.01
N SER A 48 -36.87 -27.40 -24.06
CA SER A 48 -37.60 -26.60 -25.03
C SER A 48 -38.34 -27.55 -25.97
N ARG A 49 -39.63 -27.71 -25.69
CA ARG A 49 -40.62 -28.35 -26.56
C ARG A 49 -41.21 -27.27 -27.48
N GLU A 50 -40.70 -27.15 -28.71
CA GLU A 50 -41.39 -26.54 -29.87
C GLU A 50 -41.03 -27.38 -31.10
N GLN A 51 -41.80 -28.45 -31.34
CA GLN A 51 -42.82 -28.55 -32.40
C GLN A 51 -42.26 -28.51 -33.84
N LEU A 52 -42.02 -29.69 -34.45
CA LEU A 52 -42.49 -29.96 -35.82
C LEU A 52 -42.30 -31.44 -36.19
N GLY A 53 -43.40 -32.10 -36.58
CA GLY A 53 -43.35 -33.19 -37.56
C GLY A 53 -43.44 -34.62 -37.04
N ASP A 54 -44.67 -35.13 -37.00
CA ASP A 54 -44.94 -36.55 -37.21
C ASP A 54 -44.33 -37.03 -38.54
N ARG A 55 -43.29 -37.88 -38.51
CA ARG A 55 -43.15 -38.98 -39.48
C ARG A 55 -42.09 -40.02 -39.11
N LYS A 56 -42.59 -41.20 -38.78
CA LYS A 56 -42.11 -42.56 -39.09
C LYS A 56 -40.70 -42.69 -39.67
N ASP A 57 -39.84 -43.36 -38.90
CA ASP A 57 -39.00 -44.49 -39.34
C ASP A 57 -38.10 -45.00 -38.20
N GLU A 58 -38.61 -45.99 -37.46
CA GLU A 58 -37.87 -46.83 -36.51
C GLU A 58 -36.87 -47.76 -37.21
N SER A 59 -35.97 -47.23 -38.05
CA SER A 59 -35.03 -48.03 -38.85
C SER A 59 -33.57 -47.93 -38.37
N TRP A 60 -33.27 -47.06 -37.40
CA TRP A 60 -31.93 -46.83 -36.88
C TRP A 60 -31.69 -47.41 -35.47
N ALA A 61 -32.71 -47.99 -34.83
CA ALA A 61 -32.63 -48.54 -33.46
C ALA A 61 -32.25 -50.03 -33.38
N LYS A 62 -32.03 -50.70 -34.52
CA LYS A 62 -31.48 -52.07 -34.58
C LYS A 62 -30.31 -52.10 -35.57
N ARG A 63 -29.17 -51.57 -35.16
CA ARG A 63 -27.91 -52.14 -35.62
C ARG A 63 -27.14 -52.58 -34.39
N ASP A 64 -27.18 -53.89 -34.24
CA ASP A 64 -26.64 -54.67 -33.17
C ASP A 64 -25.22 -54.26 -32.79
N TYR A 65 -25.01 -54.32 -31.49
CA TYR A 65 -23.73 -54.32 -30.81
C TYR A 65 -22.90 -55.49 -31.31
N ASP A 66 -22.26 -55.33 -32.45
CA ASP A 66 -21.29 -56.30 -32.94
C ASP A 66 -20.07 -55.58 -33.49
N THR A 67 -19.20 -55.15 -32.57
CA THR A 67 -17.77 -55.11 -32.84
C THR A 67 -17.03 -55.39 -31.54
N GLY A 68 -16.88 -56.69 -31.24
CA GLY A 68 -15.71 -57.22 -30.55
C GLY A 68 -14.41 -56.96 -31.33
N LEU A 69 -14.20 -55.72 -31.79
CA LEU A 69 -13.06 -55.26 -32.60
C LEU A 69 -12.55 -53.89 -32.13
N TRP A 70 -12.86 -53.50 -30.88
CA TRP A 70 -12.12 -52.47 -30.14
C TRP A 70 -11.79 -52.95 -28.71
N SER A 71 -11.94 -54.25 -28.46
CA SER A 71 -11.47 -54.93 -27.25
C SER A 71 -10.03 -55.46 -27.39
N GLU A 72 -9.26 -54.98 -28.35
CA GLU A 72 -7.82 -55.28 -28.50
C GLU A 72 -6.94 -54.03 -28.58
N ALA A 73 -7.54 -52.84 -28.56
CA ALA A 73 -6.82 -51.58 -28.39
C ALA A 73 -7.12 -50.97 -27.01
N ASN A 74 -7.19 -51.80 -25.97
CA ASN A 74 -7.01 -51.33 -24.60
C ASN A 74 -5.54 -50.95 -24.42
N GLY A 75 -5.16 -49.80 -25.01
CA GLY A 75 -3.94 -49.12 -24.65
C GLY A 75 -3.98 -48.93 -23.14
N HIS A 76 -3.05 -49.60 -22.45
CA HIS A 76 -2.96 -49.63 -21.01
C HIS A 76 -3.18 -48.22 -20.43
N PHE A 77 -4.29 -48.00 -19.72
CA PHE A 77 -4.37 -46.85 -18.84
C PHE A 77 -3.34 -47.10 -17.73
N GLN A 78 -2.10 -46.61 -17.92
CA GLN A 78 -1.07 -46.74 -16.90
C GLN A 78 -1.60 -46.10 -15.61
N GLN A 79 -1.75 -46.91 -14.57
CA GLN A 79 -2.15 -46.44 -13.25
C GLN A 79 -1.10 -45.45 -12.75
N ARG A 80 -1.55 -44.26 -12.37
CA ARG A 80 -0.67 -43.18 -11.90
C ARG A 80 -0.12 -43.55 -10.52
N ASN A 81 1.05 -44.19 -10.48
CA ASN A 81 1.79 -44.47 -9.24
C ASN A 81 2.59 -43.24 -8.78
N LEU A 82 1.87 -42.16 -8.43
CA LEU A 82 2.46 -40.93 -7.91
C LEU A 82 2.27 -40.91 -6.39
N PRO A 83 3.33 -41.03 -5.58
CA PRO A 83 3.19 -40.93 -4.14
C PRO A 83 2.79 -39.51 -3.74
N ALA A 84 1.77 -39.37 -2.89
CA ALA A 84 1.44 -38.12 -2.23
C ALA A 84 2.48 -37.81 -1.14
N SER A 85 3.68 -37.41 -1.59
CA SER A 85 4.80 -37.08 -0.73
C SER A 85 4.74 -35.61 -0.30
N GLY A 86 4.91 -35.33 0.99
CA GLY A 86 4.95 -33.97 1.55
C GLY A 86 4.54 -33.89 3.01
N PHE A 87 4.82 -32.74 3.63
CA PHE A 87 4.31 -32.45 4.97
C PHE A 87 2.81 -32.18 4.94
N ARG A 88 2.11 -32.56 6.02
CA ARG A 88 0.68 -32.27 6.16
C ARG A 88 0.47 -30.74 6.10
N PRO A 89 -0.58 -30.24 5.43
CA PRO A 89 -0.80 -28.80 5.24
C PRO A 89 -0.85 -28.04 6.57
N ALA A 90 -1.41 -28.65 7.62
CA ALA A 90 -1.42 -28.09 8.97
C ALA A 90 -0.01 -27.86 9.54
N THR A 91 0.94 -28.77 9.30
CA THR A 91 2.33 -28.65 9.76
C THR A 91 3.04 -27.47 9.09
N LEU A 92 2.80 -27.28 7.79
CA LEU A 92 3.34 -26.13 7.06
C LEU A 92 2.77 -24.80 7.58
N LEU A 93 1.47 -24.75 7.90
CA LEU A 93 0.84 -23.56 8.47
C LEU A 93 1.41 -23.20 9.85
N VAL A 94 1.66 -24.20 10.70
CA VAL A 94 2.28 -23.97 12.02
C VAL A 94 3.72 -23.51 11.87
N GLY A 95 4.51 -24.16 11.00
CA GLY A 95 5.90 -23.77 10.74
C GLY A 95 6.00 -22.34 10.20
N MET A 96 5.19 -22.01 9.19
CA MET A 96 5.14 -20.66 8.63
C MET A 96 4.64 -19.63 9.65
N GLY A 97 3.60 -19.97 10.42
CA GLY A 97 3.07 -19.12 11.47
C GLY A 97 4.10 -18.78 12.54
N ALA A 98 4.89 -19.76 12.99
CA ALA A 98 5.96 -19.55 13.96
C ALA A 98 7.07 -18.63 13.40
N VAL A 99 7.47 -18.83 12.14
CA VAL A 99 8.45 -17.96 11.47
C VAL A 99 7.94 -16.52 11.38
N MET A 100 6.66 -16.32 11.01
CA MET A 100 6.06 -14.99 10.92
C MET A 100 6.01 -14.31 12.29
N VAL A 101 5.53 -15.00 13.33
CA VAL A 101 5.48 -14.45 14.69
C VAL A 101 6.87 -14.02 15.18
N TYR A 102 7.89 -14.85 14.92
CA TYR A 102 9.27 -14.48 15.24
C TYR A 102 9.77 -13.29 14.42
N GLY A 103 9.43 -13.23 13.13
CA GLY A 103 9.74 -12.10 12.26
C GLY A 103 9.15 -10.79 12.77
N PHE A 104 7.87 -10.79 13.16
CA PHE A 104 7.21 -9.61 13.73
C PHE A 104 7.82 -9.18 15.07
N TYR A 105 8.24 -10.13 15.91
CA TYR A 105 8.95 -9.82 17.14
C TYR A 105 10.28 -9.11 16.89
N LYS A 106 11.09 -9.60 15.94
CA LYS A 106 12.37 -8.97 15.56
C LYS A 106 12.20 -7.62 14.88
N LEU A 107 11.19 -7.49 14.01
CA LEU A 107 10.83 -6.21 13.39
C LEU A 107 10.40 -5.18 14.44
N GLY A 108 9.63 -5.58 15.45
CA GLY A 108 9.25 -4.72 16.57
C GLY A 108 10.45 -4.18 17.35
N GLN A 109 11.49 -5.00 17.57
CA GLN A 109 12.74 -4.54 18.18
C GLN A 109 13.44 -3.49 17.29
N GLY A 110 13.56 -3.76 15.99
CA GLY A 110 14.19 -2.83 15.05
C GLY A 110 13.46 -1.48 14.92
N ILE A 111 12.13 -1.46 14.94
CA ILE A 111 11.34 -0.21 14.90
C ILE A 111 11.65 0.67 16.12
N LYS A 112 11.81 0.07 17.30
CA LYS A 112 12.16 0.83 18.51
C LYS A 112 13.52 1.48 18.38
N GLU A 113 14.52 0.73 17.90
CA GLU A 113 15.87 1.25 17.66
C GLU A 113 15.88 2.38 16.62
N GLN A 114 15.16 2.21 15.49
CA GLN A 114 15.04 3.24 14.46
C GLN A 114 14.38 4.53 14.97
N ASN A 115 13.39 4.41 15.86
CA ASN A 115 12.74 5.57 16.45
C ASN A 115 13.68 6.36 17.37
N GLU A 116 14.53 5.66 18.14
CA GLU A 116 15.55 6.31 18.96
C GLU A 116 16.62 6.99 18.08
N LEU A 117 17.10 6.33 17.03
CA LEU A 117 18.03 6.94 16.06
C LEU A 117 17.42 8.16 15.34
N ALA A 118 16.14 8.08 14.95
CA ALA A 118 15.43 9.20 14.34
C ALA A 118 15.27 10.37 15.31
N ARG A 119 15.07 10.08 16.60
CA ARG A 119 15.02 11.09 17.67
C ARG A 119 16.36 11.77 17.87
N GLU A 120 17.45 11.02 17.95
CA GLU A 120 18.82 11.56 18.04
C GLU A 120 19.14 12.45 16.84
N LYS A 121 18.81 12.01 15.63
CA LYS A 121 18.95 12.80 14.39
C LYS A 121 18.07 14.05 14.40
N MET A 122 16.87 13.98 14.96
CA MET A 122 15.99 15.15 15.08
C MET A 122 16.55 16.15 16.09
N TRP A 123 17.08 15.66 17.22
CA TRP A 123 17.74 16.49 18.22
C TRP A 123 18.98 17.18 17.65
N SER A 124 19.83 16.49 16.91
CA SER A 124 20.99 17.13 16.27
C SER A 124 20.58 18.24 15.32
N ARG A 125 19.49 18.05 14.57
CA ARG A 125 18.91 19.11 13.72
C ARG A 125 18.40 20.30 14.51
N ILE A 126 17.64 20.10 15.58
CA ILE A 126 17.10 21.21 16.41
C ILE A 126 18.21 22.12 16.92
N HIS A 127 19.36 21.55 17.31
CA HIS A 127 20.50 22.32 17.80
C HIS A 127 21.26 23.06 16.70
N LEU A 128 21.20 22.57 15.46
CA LEU A 128 21.88 23.18 14.30
C LEU A 128 21.00 24.19 13.54
N ILE A 129 19.68 24.01 13.56
CA ILE A 129 18.70 24.89 12.90
C ILE A 129 18.91 26.37 13.20
N PRO A 130 19.09 26.83 14.46
CA PRO A 130 19.22 28.27 14.71
C PRO A 130 20.48 28.87 14.07
N LEU A 131 21.59 28.11 14.02
CA LEU A 131 22.82 28.56 13.36
C LEU A 131 22.62 28.65 11.85
N LEU A 132 22.11 27.58 11.23
CA LEU A 132 21.89 27.53 9.78
C LEU A 132 20.86 28.56 9.32
N GLN A 133 19.79 28.74 10.08
CA GLN A 133 18.77 29.75 9.80
C GLN A 133 19.38 31.16 9.86
N ALA A 134 20.23 31.45 10.85
CA ALA A 134 20.89 32.75 10.95
C ALA A 134 21.86 33.02 9.79
N GLU A 135 22.54 31.99 9.28
CA GLU A 135 23.37 32.10 8.08
C GLU A 135 22.52 32.35 6.82
N GLU A 136 21.44 31.60 6.63
CA GLU A 136 20.50 31.82 5.52
C GLU A 136 19.89 33.23 5.58
N ASP A 137 19.41 33.68 6.75
CA ASP A 137 18.78 34.99 6.92
C ASP A 137 19.74 36.13 6.55
N ARG A 138 21.04 36.03 6.90
CA ARG A 138 22.07 37.01 6.49
C ARG A 138 22.26 37.05 4.97
N ASP A 139 22.27 35.90 4.32
CA ASP A 139 22.45 35.79 2.88
C ASP A 139 21.24 36.29 2.10
N LEU A 140 20.03 36.01 2.60
CA LEU A 140 18.78 36.51 2.03
C LEU A 140 18.70 38.03 2.09
N VAL A 141 19.02 38.64 3.24
CA VAL A 141 19.03 40.11 3.37
C VAL A 141 20.03 40.72 2.39
N ARG A 142 21.22 40.13 2.22
CA ARG A 142 22.22 40.63 1.27
C ARG A 142 21.72 40.62 -0.16
N ARG A 143 21.08 39.52 -0.59
CA ARG A 143 20.50 39.40 -1.93
C ARG A 143 19.35 40.38 -2.12
N HIS A 144 18.47 40.48 -1.14
CA HIS A 144 17.31 41.36 -1.21
C HIS A 144 17.68 42.83 -1.35
N LEU A 145 18.65 43.31 -0.56
CA LEU A 145 19.13 44.69 -0.66
C LEU A 145 19.85 44.95 -1.99
N ALA A 146 20.59 43.97 -2.52
CA ALA A 146 21.22 44.08 -3.83
C ALA A 146 20.19 44.13 -4.97
N ASP A 147 19.13 43.33 -4.88
CA ASP A 147 18.01 43.35 -5.81
C ASP A 147 17.29 44.70 -5.79
N GLN A 148 16.97 45.22 -4.60
CA GLN A 148 16.34 46.54 -4.44
C GLN A 148 17.21 47.68 -5.00
N ALA A 149 18.53 47.65 -4.76
CA ALA A 149 19.45 48.65 -5.30
C ALA A 149 19.47 48.61 -6.84
N ARG A 150 19.55 47.41 -7.43
CA ARG A 150 19.52 47.22 -8.89
C ARG A 150 18.18 47.62 -9.51
N GLU A 151 17.06 47.28 -8.89
CA GLU A 151 15.73 47.71 -9.34
C GLU A 151 15.61 49.23 -9.29
N LYS A 152 16.11 49.87 -8.23
CA LYS A 152 16.11 51.33 -8.09
C LYS A 152 16.97 52.00 -9.17
N GLU A 153 18.11 51.43 -9.54
CA GLU A 153 18.95 51.95 -10.62
C GLU A 153 18.27 51.85 -12.00
N LEU A 154 17.55 50.75 -12.26
CA LEU A 154 16.90 50.51 -13.56
C LEU A 154 15.55 51.25 -13.70
N MET A 155 14.76 51.31 -12.62
CA MET A 155 13.38 51.78 -12.62
C MET A 155 13.18 53.07 -11.81
N GLY A 156 14.23 53.62 -11.19
CA GLY A 156 14.22 54.86 -10.40
C GLY A 156 13.75 54.68 -8.96
N GLU A 157 12.74 53.83 -8.71
CA GLU A 157 12.15 53.60 -7.39
C GLU A 157 11.93 52.10 -7.10
N ASN A 158 11.79 51.75 -5.82
CA ASN A 158 11.47 50.39 -5.39
C ASN A 158 9.96 50.26 -5.13
N PHE A 159 9.27 49.40 -5.89
CA PHE A 159 7.83 49.25 -5.81
C PHE A 159 7.44 48.09 -4.89
N LYS A 160 6.54 48.37 -3.94
CA LYS A 160 5.96 47.35 -3.07
C LYS A 160 4.79 46.67 -3.78
N VAL A 161 4.88 45.36 -4.01
CA VAL A 161 3.80 44.59 -4.68
C VAL A 161 2.58 44.40 -3.77
N TYR A 162 2.82 44.19 -2.48
CA TYR A 162 1.76 43.93 -1.49
C TYR A 162 1.49 45.15 -0.64
N ASN A 163 0.22 45.45 -0.34
CA ASN A 163 -0.12 46.63 0.46
C ASN A 163 0.26 46.50 1.96
N SER A 164 0.61 45.31 2.45
CA SER A 164 0.97 45.06 3.86
C SER A 164 2.45 45.31 4.18
N ASP A 165 2.77 45.80 5.37
CA ASP A 165 4.16 46.02 5.82
C ASP A 165 4.90 44.74 6.26
N ARG A 166 4.26 43.58 6.13
CA ARG A 166 4.88 42.28 6.38
C ARG A 166 5.95 41.99 5.33
N TYR A 167 7.13 41.58 5.79
CA TYR A 167 8.16 41.04 4.90
C TYR A 167 7.68 39.75 4.23
N VAL A 168 7.78 39.70 2.90
CA VAL A 168 7.50 38.51 2.09
C VAL A 168 8.77 38.16 1.35
N ARG A 169 9.26 36.94 1.54
CA ARG A 169 10.44 36.44 0.82
C ARG A 169 10.13 36.44 -0.69
N PRO A 170 10.99 37.01 -1.54
CA PRO A 170 10.81 36.95 -2.99
C PRO A 170 10.77 35.49 -3.47
N THR A 171 9.73 35.11 -4.22
CA THR A 171 9.57 33.74 -4.73
C THR A 171 10.47 33.44 -5.92
N TYR A 172 10.76 34.46 -6.73
CA TYR A 172 11.55 34.35 -7.94
C TYR A 172 12.88 35.07 -7.77
N ALA A 173 13.96 34.42 -8.19
CA ALA A 173 15.27 35.05 -8.32
C ALA A 173 15.58 35.19 -9.82
N VAL A 174 16.12 36.36 -10.20
CA VAL A 174 16.57 36.59 -11.58
C VAL A 174 17.84 35.77 -11.81
N THR A 175 17.72 34.65 -12.50
CA THR A 175 18.87 33.82 -12.90
C THR A 175 19.50 34.40 -14.18
N PRO A 176 20.84 34.34 -14.33
CA PRO A 176 21.49 34.80 -15.55
C PRO A 176 21.06 33.96 -16.76
N THR A 177 20.86 34.61 -17.91
CA THR A 177 20.44 33.95 -19.17
C THR A 177 21.46 32.95 -19.69
N ASN A 178 22.75 33.22 -19.45
CA ASN A 178 23.84 32.32 -19.81
C ASN A 178 24.55 31.87 -18.54
N THR A 179 24.50 30.56 -18.26
CA THR A 179 25.32 29.94 -17.22
C THR A 179 26.60 29.42 -17.86
N THR A 180 27.76 29.89 -17.41
CA THR A 180 29.05 29.28 -17.78
C THR A 180 29.09 27.87 -17.23
N LYS A 181 29.24 26.87 -18.10
CA LYS A 181 29.48 25.48 -17.70
C LYS A 181 30.93 25.29 -17.27
#